data_AF-A0A9D6M338-F1
#
_entry.id   AF-A0A9D6M338-F1
#
_cell.length_a   1.000
_cell.length_b   1.000
_cell.length_c   1.000
_cell.angle_alpha   90.00
_cell.angle_beta   90.00
_cell.angle_gamma   90.00
#
_symmetry.space_group_name_H-M   'P 1'
#
loop_
_entity.id
_entity.type
_entity.pdbx_description
1 polymer ?
#
loop_
_entity_poly.entity_id
_entity_poly.type
_entity_poly.pdbx_seq_one_letter_code
_entity_poly.pdbx_strand_id
1 'polypeptide(L)'
;MSRVRSAQLFPALFLILFGALLLANNLGWFIFRWEQLWAIIFIALGVWLVWRGLYPRQTESRDEMLWGFGEYAPDLANKTIQHESFRHGFGEMDLDFTRANFPDGENAVRASLGFGEIKIKLPRELAVQVSARAGFGQARVFDDESAGIAPTVDYQTNDYATASRKLSVRASVGFGEVKIVR
;
A
#
# COMPACT_ATOMS: atom_id res chain seq x y z
N MET A 1 -12.40 64.19 26.96
CA MET A 1 -12.55 62.98 26.10
C MET A 1 -11.23 62.23 26.08
N SER A 2 -11.03 61.26 26.97
CA SER A 2 -9.80 60.47 27.06
C SER A 2 -9.88 59.24 26.15
N ARG A 3 -8.99 59.17 25.14
CA ARG A 3 -8.79 57.98 24.31
C ARG A 3 -8.15 56.88 25.16
N VAL A 4 -8.95 55.94 25.63
CA VAL A 4 -8.45 54.71 26.25
C VAL A 4 -7.71 53.91 25.18
N ARG A 5 -6.40 53.72 25.37
CA ARG A 5 -5.55 52.91 24.48
C ARG A 5 -6.08 51.47 24.50
N SER A 6 -6.65 51.03 23.38
CA SER A 6 -7.31 49.71 23.22
C SER A 6 -6.38 48.50 23.43
N ALA A 7 -5.08 48.72 23.64
CA ALA A 7 -4.07 47.69 23.84
C ALA A 7 -4.05 47.04 25.25
N GLN A 8 -4.81 47.57 26.22
CA GLN A 8 -4.87 47.02 27.61
C GLN A 8 -6.19 46.33 27.96
N LEU A 9 -7.21 46.40 27.09
CA LEU A 9 -8.49 45.72 27.32
C LEU A 9 -8.43 44.24 26.95
N PHE A 10 -7.56 43.86 26.02
CA PHE A 10 -7.42 42.47 25.59
C PHE A 10 -6.91 41.54 26.70
N PRO A 11 -5.84 41.87 27.46
CA PRO A 11 -5.39 41.02 28.57
C PRO A 11 -6.40 40.96 29.72
N ALA A 12 -7.08 42.07 30.01
CA ALA A 12 -8.09 42.12 31.06
C ALA A 12 -9.33 41.26 30.71
N LEU A 13 -9.80 41.36 29.47
CA LEU A 13 -10.90 40.53 28.97
C LEU A 13 -10.52 39.05 28.94
N PHE A 14 -9.29 38.72 28.55
CA PHE A 14 -8.75 37.37 28.58
C PHE A 14 -8.73 36.80 30.02
N LEU A 15 -8.24 37.58 30.99
CA LEU A 15 -8.23 37.20 32.41
C LEU A 15 -9.65 36.98 32.97
N ILE A 16 -10.60 37.84 32.62
CA ILE A 16 -12.00 37.71 33.04
C ILE A 16 -12.64 36.46 32.41
N LEU A 17 -12.45 36.22 31.11
CA LEU A 17 -12.92 35.02 30.42
C LEU A 17 -12.29 33.75 31.00
N PHE A 18 -10.98 33.78 31.27
CA PHE A 18 -10.26 32.66 31.85
C PHE A 18 -10.71 32.36 33.28
N GLY A 19 -10.93 33.40 34.10
CA GLY A 19 -11.49 33.27 35.44
C GLY A 19 -12.92 32.73 35.44
N ALA A 20 -13.77 33.20 34.53
CA ALA A 20 -15.13 32.69 34.36
C ALA A 20 -15.14 31.22 33.92
N LEU A 21 -14.21 30.82 33.05
CA LEU A 21 -14.03 29.43 32.60
C LEU A 21 -13.60 28.52 33.76
N LEU A 22 -12.67 28.96 34.61
CA LEU A 22 -12.26 28.24 35.82
C LEU A 22 -13.41 28.09 36.83
N LEU A 23 -14.22 29.13 37.00
CA LEU A 23 -15.40 29.07 37.86
C LEU A 23 -16.42 28.06 37.32
N ALA A 24 -16.70 28.08 36.02
CA ALA A 24 -17.61 27.13 35.37
C ALA A 24 -17.13 25.67 35.48
N ASN A 25 -15.81 25.44 35.43
CA ASN A 25 -15.20 24.14 35.68
C ASN A 25 -15.38 23.70 37.16
N ASN A 26 -15.27 24.62 38.13
CA ASN A 26 -15.47 24.34 39.56
C ASN A 26 -16.96 24.11 39.91
N LEU A 27 -17.88 24.77 39.21
CA LEU A 27 -19.33 24.54 39.34
C LEU A 27 -19.80 23.19 38.73
N GLY A 28 -18.88 22.41 38.14
CA GLY A 28 -19.20 21.11 37.55
C GLY A 28 -19.99 21.20 36.24
N TRP A 29 -20.10 22.38 35.62
CA TRP A 29 -20.75 22.55 34.32
C TRP A 29 -19.97 21.94 33.17
N PHE A 30 -18.66 21.73 33.35
CA PHE A 30 -17.79 21.07 32.38
C PHE A 30 -16.96 20.00 33.08
N ILE A 31 -17.03 18.75 32.62
CA ILE A 31 -16.09 17.69 33.01
C ILE A 31 -14.86 17.78 32.09
N PHE A 32 -14.27 18.97 31.98
CA PHE A 32 -13.12 19.21 31.10
C PHE A 32 -11.86 18.72 31.81
N ARG A 33 -11.57 17.43 31.64
CA ARG A 33 -10.30 16.85 32.10
C ARG A 33 -9.25 17.17 31.05
N TRP A 34 -8.15 17.78 31.45
CA TRP A 34 -6.97 18.03 30.59
C TRP A 34 -6.52 16.76 29.83
N GLU A 35 -6.81 15.59 30.41
CA GLU A 35 -6.56 14.27 29.84
C GLU A 35 -7.39 13.97 28.56
N GLN A 36 -8.55 14.61 28.37
CA GLN A 36 -9.39 14.47 27.18
C GLN A 36 -8.77 15.15 25.95
N LEU A 37 -7.92 16.17 26.14
CA LEU A 37 -7.21 16.81 25.03
C LEU A 37 -6.28 15.83 24.33
N TRP A 38 -5.60 14.97 25.09
CA TRP A 38 -4.78 13.90 24.53
C TRP A 38 -5.61 12.92 23.70
N ALA A 39 -6.79 12.53 24.17
CA ALA A 39 -7.69 11.64 23.43
C ALA A 39 -8.10 12.25 22.06
N ILE A 40 -8.45 13.54 22.03
CA ILE A 40 -8.80 14.24 20.78
C ILE A 40 -7.58 14.31 19.85
N ILE A 41 -6.39 14.60 20.38
CA ILE A 41 -5.14 14.61 19.59
C ILE A 41 -4.86 13.24 18.99
N PHE A 42 -5.01 12.15 19.76
CA PHE A 42 -4.77 10.79 19.26
C PHE A 42 -5.82 10.36 18.23
N ILE A 43 -7.09 10.71 18.43
CA ILE A 43 -8.15 10.48 17.44
C ILE A 43 -7.85 11.27 16.16
N ALA A 44 -7.50 12.55 16.28
CA ALA A 44 -7.14 13.40 15.15
C ALA A 44 -5.89 12.89 14.43
N LEU A 45 -4.87 12.42 15.15
CA LEU A 45 -3.67 11.80 14.60
C LEU A 45 -3.99 10.51 13.85
N GLY A 46 -4.86 9.66 14.42
CA GLY A 46 -5.32 8.44 13.78
C GLY A 46 -6.11 8.73 12.51
N VAL A 47 -7.05 9.67 12.56
CA VAL A 47 -7.81 10.13 11.39
C VAL A 47 -6.88 10.75 10.35
N TRP A 48 -5.91 11.58 10.76
CA TRP A 48 -4.92 12.17 9.86
C TRP A 48 -4.03 11.13 9.19
N LEU A 49 -3.63 10.08 9.91
CA LEU A 49 -2.87 8.96 9.37
C LEU A 49 -3.67 8.20 8.32
N VAL A 50 -4.96 7.95 8.58
CA VAL A 50 -5.89 7.31 7.64
C VAL A 50 -6.11 8.21 6.41
N TRP A 51 -6.35 9.51 6.62
CA TRP A 51 -6.57 10.48 5.53
C TRP A 51 -5.33 10.62 4.64
N ARG A 52 -4.13 10.59 5.23
CA ARG A 52 -2.85 10.59 4.50
C ARG A 52 -2.67 9.33 3.64
N GLY A 53 -3.22 8.19 4.05
CA GLY A 53 -3.22 6.96 3.26
C GLY A 53 -4.26 6.91 2.14
N LEU A 54 -5.35 7.67 2.26
CA LEU A 54 -6.50 7.62 1.35
C LEU A 54 -6.46 8.59 0.16
N TYR A 55 -5.51 9.55 0.11
CA TYR A 55 -5.41 10.51 -1.00
C TYR A 55 -4.09 10.41 -1.79
N PRO A 56 -3.98 9.45 -2.72
CA PRO A 56 -2.99 9.49 -3.79
C PRO A 56 -3.45 10.37 -4.97
N ARG A 57 -2.46 10.94 -5.66
CA ARG A 57 -2.57 11.81 -6.84
C ARG A 57 -3.13 11.04 -8.05
N GLN A 58 -4.20 11.59 -8.61
CA GLN A 58 -4.55 11.73 -10.04
C GLN A 58 -4.08 10.62 -11.02
N THR A 59 -4.99 9.70 -11.37
CA THR A 59 -5.26 9.24 -12.75
C THR A 59 -6.64 8.55 -12.82
N GLU A 60 -7.34 8.72 -13.95
CA GLU A 60 -8.73 8.30 -14.17
C GLU A 60 -8.92 6.78 -14.32
N SER A 61 -9.83 6.17 -13.56
CA SER A 61 -10.89 5.28 -14.06
C SER A 61 -11.82 4.88 -12.89
N ARG A 62 -13.08 4.54 -13.18
CA ARG A 62 -14.17 4.44 -12.20
C ARG A 62 -14.18 3.19 -11.31
N ASP A 63 -13.15 2.35 -11.37
CA ASP A 63 -13.04 1.09 -10.61
C ASP A 63 -12.17 1.22 -9.34
N GLU A 64 -11.76 2.44 -8.98
CA GLU A 64 -10.71 2.66 -7.98
C GLU A 64 -11.12 2.75 -6.50
N MET A 65 -12.32 2.30 -6.12
CA MET A 65 -12.77 2.45 -4.72
C MET A 65 -12.34 1.30 -3.76
N LEU A 66 -11.71 0.23 -4.27
CA LEU A 66 -11.27 -0.93 -3.46
C LEU A 66 -9.78 -1.32 -3.66
N TRP A 67 -8.89 -0.34 -3.84
CA TRP A 67 -7.47 -0.50 -4.21
C TRP A 67 -6.52 -1.20 -3.22
N GLY A 68 -7.06 -1.74 -2.13
CA GLY A 68 -6.28 -2.52 -1.19
C GLY A 68 -6.96 -3.79 -0.74
N PHE A 69 -8.17 -4.10 -1.23
CA PHE A 69 -8.97 -5.22 -0.77
C PHE A 69 -9.74 -5.83 -1.94
N GLY A 70 -9.59 -7.14 -2.17
CA GLY A 70 -10.34 -7.88 -3.18
C GLY A 70 -9.46 -8.47 -4.28
N GLU A 71 -10.08 -8.82 -5.40
CA GLU A 71 -9.39 -9.39 -6.56
C GLU A 71 -8.81 -8.28 -7.45
N TYR A 72 -7.54 -8.41 -7.81
CA TYR A 72 -6.82 -7.54 -8.73
C TYR A 72 -6.34 -8.36 -9.94
N ALA A 73 -7.11 -8.29 -11.02
CA ALA A 73 -6.84 -9.03 -12.26
C ALA A 73 -6.87 -8.07 -13.47
N PRO A 74 -5.80 -7.28 -13.71
CA PRO A 74 -5.76 -6.37 -14.85
C PRO A 74 -5.72 -7.14 -16.17
N ASP A 75 -6.38 -6.62 -17.21
CA ASP A 75 -6.21 -7.16 -18.56
C ASP A 75 -4.84 -6.76 -19.11
N LEU A 76 -3.95 -7.75 -19.21
CA LEU A 76 -2.58 -7.59 -19.73
C LEU A 76 -2.47 -8.05 -21.19
N ALA A 77 -3.58 -8.44 -21.82
CA ALA A 77 -3.59 -8.84 -23.21
C ALA A 77 -3.10 -7.71 -24.11
N ASN A 78 -2.13 -8.02 -24.97
CA ASN A 78 -1.48 -7.08 -25.88
C ASN A 78 -0.75 -5.91 -25.21
N LYS A 79 -0.70 -5.84 -23.87
CA LYS A 79 0.06 -4.83 -23.15
C LYS A 79 1.54 -5.09 -23.34
N THR A 80 2.30 -4.06 -23.71
CA THR A 80 3.75 -4.12 -23.81
C THR A 80 4.37 -4.07 -22.42
N ILE A 81 5.07 -5.12 -22.01
CA ILE A 81 5.70 -5.25 -20.69
C ILE A 81 7.19 -4.99 -20.81
N GLN A 82 7.66 -3.91 -20.18
CA GLN A 82 9.09 -3.60 -20.08
C GLN A 82 9.52 -3.42 -18.62
N HIS A 83 8.87 -2.52 -17.89
CA HIS A 83 9.18 -2.21 -16.50
C HIS A 83 7.88 -1.96 -15.75
N GLU A 84 7.19 -3.03 -15.38
CA GLU A 84 5.87 -2.95 -14.77
C GLU A 84 5.94 -3.29 -13.27
N SER A 85 5.20 -2.54 -12.46
CA SER A 85 5.11 -2.76 -11.03
C SER A 85 3.64 -2.84 -10.61
N PHE A 86 3.23 -4.00 -10.14
CA PHE A 86 1.90 -4.26 -9.60
C PHE A 86 1.97 -4.28 -8.07
N ARG A 87 1.08 -3.53 -7.42
CA ARG A 87 0.98 -3.47 -5.96
C ARG A 87 -0.47 -3.61 -5.55
N HIS A 88 -0.72 -4.47 -4.57
CA HIS A 88 -2.03 -4.66 -3.98
C HIS A 88 -1.92 -4.90 -2.48
N GLY A 89 -2.98 -4.58 -1.74
CA GLY A 89 -2.98 -4.69 -0.27
C GLY A 89 -3.32 -6.09 0.20
N PHE A 90 -4.58 -6.47 0.01
CA PHE A 90 -5.23 -7.64 0.58
C PHE A 90 -6.11 -8.30 -0.49
N GLY A 91 -6.02 -9.62 -0.64
CA GLY A 91 -6.87 -10.39 -1.55
C GLY A 91 -6.07 -11.21 -2.58
N GLU A 92 -6.59 -11.35 -3.79
CA GLU A 92 -5.96 -12.12 -4.87
C GLU A 92 -5.40 -11.18 -5.95
N MET A 93 -4.21 -11.47 -6.45
CA MET A 93 -3.60 -10.79 -7.59
C MET A 93 -3.36 -11.82 -8.70
N ASP A 94 -4.17 -11.82 -9.76
CA ASP A 94 -3.98 -12.69 -10.94
C ASP A 94 -3.35 -11.88 -12.07
N LEU A 95 -2.10 -12.20 -12.41
CA LEU A 95 -1.35 -11.57 -13.48
C LEU A 95 -1.14 -12.59 -14.61
N ASP A 96 -1.95 -12.45 -15.66
CA ASP A 96 -1.85 -13.31 -16.84
C ASP A 96 -0.98 -12.66 -17.92
N PHE A 97 0.27 -13.09 -18.02
CA PHE A 97 1.22 -12.62 -19.02
C PHE A 97 1.23 -13.46 -20.31
N THR A 98 0.39 -14.48 -20.42
CA THR A 98 0.40 -15.42 -21.57
C THR A 98 0.10 -14.73 -22.90
N ARG A 99 -0.70 -13.65 -22.87
CA ARG A 99 -1.07 -12.82 -24.04
C ARG A 99 -0.42 -11.44 -24.03
N ALA A 100 0.57 -11.22 -23.18
CA ALA A 100 1.27 -9.94 -23.11
C ALA A 100 2.36 -9.83 -24.19
N ASN A 101 2.69 -8.60 -24.57
CA ASN A 101 3.74 -8.32 -25.55
C ASN A 101 5.06 -8.04 -24.84
N PHE A 102 6.10 -8.79 -25.19
CA PHE A 102 7.44 -8.63 -24.65
C PHE A 102 8.38 -8.16 -25.76
N PRO A 103 8.87 -6.91 -25.73
CA PRO A 103 9.86 -6.46 -26.70
C PRO A 103 11.21 -7.14 -26.45
N ASP A 104 12.06 -7.11 -27.48
CA ASP A 104 13.40 -7.66 -27.38
C ASP A 104 14.24 -6.87 -26.35
N GLY A 105 15.12 -7.59 -25.65
CA GLY A 105 15.87 -7.08 -24.51
C GLY A 105 15.38 -7.60 -23.17
N GLU A 106 15.73 -6.86 -22.12
CA GLU A 106 15.44 -7.20 -20.74
C GLU A 106 14.14 -6.56 -20.27
N ASN A 107 13.16 -7.40 -19.96
CA ASN A 107 11.88 -6.98 -19.39
C ASN A 107 11.85 -7.33 -17.91
N ALA A 108 11.20 -6.50 -17.10
CA ALA A 108 11.12 -6.65 -15.66
C ALA A 108 9.69 -6.44 -15.16
N VAL A 109 9.23 -7.37 -14.32
CA VAL A 109 7.96 -7.29 -13.61
C VAL A 109 8.21 -7.41 -12.12
N ARG A 110 7.60 -6.50 -11.36
CA ARG A 110 7.53 -6.59 -9.90
C ARG A 110 6.08 -6.71 -9.46
N ALA A 111 5.77 -7.73 -8.67
CA ALA A 111 4.47 -7.93 -8.05
C ALA A 111 4.63 -7.93 -6.53
N SER A 112 3.89 -7.08 -5.83
CA SER A 112 3.92 -7.00 -4.37
C SER A 112 2.50 -7.01 -3.80
N LEU A 113 2.23 -7.96 -2.92
CA LEU A 113 0.97 -8.11 -2.19
C LEU A 113 1.22 -8.08 -0.69
N GLY A 114 0.35 -7.42 0.08
CA GLY A 114 0.42 -7.46 1.54
C GLY A 114 -0.04 -8.82 2.08
N PHE A 115 -1.29 -9.17 1.83
CA PHE A 115 -1.96 -10.36 2.36
C PHE A 115 -2.78 -11.08 1.27
N GLY A 116 -2.63 -12.41 1.15
CA GLY A 116 -3.44 -13.24 0.25
C GLY A 116 -2.62 -14.03 -0.77
N GLU A 117 -3.09 -14.11 -2.02
CA GLU A 117 -2.47 -14.92 -3.07
C GLU A 117 -2.01 -14.08 -4.27
N ILE A 118 -0.78 -14.28 -4.73
CA ILE A 118 -0.34 -13.82 -6.04
C ILE A 118 -0.30 -15.04 -6.97
N LYS A 119 -1.05 -14.99 -8.07
CA LYS A 119 -1.02 -15.97 -9.15
C LYS A 119 -0.44 -15.32 -10.40
N ILE A 120 0.69 -15.82 -10.89
CA ILE A 120 1.34 -15.32 -12.11
C ILE A 120 1.39 -16.43 -13.16
N LYS A 121 0.81 -16.17 -14.33
CA LYS A 121 0.88 -17.07 -15.49
C LYS A 121 1.90 -16.52 -16.48
N LEU A 122 2.94 -17.29 -16.77
CA LEU A 122 4.00 -16.90 -17.69
C LEU A 122 3.88 -17.65 -19.02
N PRO A 123 4.23 -17.01 -20.16
CA PRO A 123 4.28 -17.70 -21.45
C PRO A 123 5.39 -18.76 -21.48
N ARG A 124 5.11 -19.91 -22.10
CA ARG A 124 6.02 -21.08 -22.12
C ARG A 124 7.31 -20.86 -22.90
N GLU A 125 7.24 -20.08 -23.96
CA GLU A 125 8.33 -19.85 -24.92
C GLU A 125 9.28 -18.72 -24.48
N LEU A 126 8.99 -18.04 -23.36
CA LEU A 126 9.79 -16.91 -22.88
C LEU A 126 10.87 -17.41 -21.90
N ALA A 127 12.10 -16.93 -22.10
CA ALA A 127 13.18 -17.12 -21.14
C ALA A 127 12.91 -16.27 -19.90
N VAL A 128 12.87 -16.89 -18.71
CA VAL A 128 12.51 -16.19 -17.47
C VAL A 128 13.50 -16.46 -16.35
N GLN A 129 13.68 -15.44 -15.52
CA GLN A 129 14.25 -15.55 -14.19
C GLN A 129 13.18 -15.11 -13.20
N VAL A 130 12.92 -15.93 -12.20
CA VAL A 130 11.85 -15.75 -11.23
C VAL A 130 12.46 -15.77 -9.85
N SER A 131 12.04 -14.82 -9.01
CA SER A 131 12.27 -14.84 -7.57
C SER A 131 10.94 -14.63 -6.87
N ALA A 132 10.45 -15.68 -6.22
CA ALA A 132 9.21 -15.69 -5.46
C ALA A 132 9.51 -15.72 -3.97
N ARG A 133 8.92 -14.79 -3.21
CA ARG A 133 9.14 -14.66 -1.77
C ARG A 133 7.82 -14.51 -1.02
N ALA A 134 7.67 -15.21 0.10
CA ALA A 134 6.64 -14.91 1.09
C ALA A 134 7.31 -14.48 2.40
N GLY A 135 6.74 -13.52 3.14
CA GLY A 135 7.19 -13.19 4.48
C GLY A 135 6.75 -14.26 5.49
N PHE A 136 5.51 -14.70 5.38
CA PHE A 136 4.96 -15.86 6.09
C PHE A 136 3.98 -16.58 5.17
N GLY A 137 4.14 -17.87 4.96
CA GLY A 137 3.28 -18.67 4.08
C GLY A 137 4.10 -19.48 3.10
N GLN A 138 3.85 -19.34 1.80
CA GLN A 138 4.35 -20.25 0.78
C GLN A 138 4.78 -19.53 -0.50
N ALA A 139 5.87 -19.99 -1.10
CA ALA A 139 6.27 -19.62 -2.44
C ALA A 139 6.37 -20.89 -3.29
N ARG A 140 5.73 -20.89 -4.45
CA ARG A 140 5.72 -21.97 -5.42
C ARG A 140 6.04 -21.43 -6.81
N VAL A 141 7.06 -22.00 -7.43
CA VAL A 141 7.47 -21.68 -8.80
C VAL A 141 7.59 -22.99 -9.56
N PHE A 142 6.65 -23.23 -10.47
CA PHE A 142 6.55 -24.50 -11.20
C PHE A 142 6.46 -25.70 -10.23
N ASP A 143 7.44 -26.60 -10.27
CA ASP A 143 7.51 -27.79 -9.41
C ASP A 143 8.23 -27.54 -8.08
N ASP A 144 8.90 -26.39 -7.94
CA ASP A 144 9.63 -26.02 -6.74
C ASP A 144 8.73 -25.27 -5.75
N GLU A 145 8.80 -25.65 -4.48
CA GLU A 145 7.95 -25.12 -3.42
C GLU A 145 8.72 -24.95 -2.11
N SER A 146 8.46 -23.85 -1.40
CA SER A 146 8.99 -23.59 -0.07
C SER A 146 7.92 -22.93 0.81
N ALA A 147 7.81 -23.35 2.07
CA ALA A 147 6.84 -22.83 3.02
C ALA A 147 7.47 -22.53 4.38
N GLY A 148 6.88 -21.60 5.14
CA GLY A 148 7.29 -21.23 6.49
C GLY A 148 7.47 -19.72 6.66
N ILE A 149 8.54 -19.32 7.35
CA ILE A 149 8.91 -17.93 7.57
C ILE A 149 9.96 -17.51 6.54
N ALA A 150 9.68 -16.43 5.83
CA ALA A 150 10.52 -15.88 4.78
C ALA A 150 10.90 -16.86 3.64
N PRO A 151 10.06 -17.84 3.22
CA PRO A 151 10.44 -18.76 2.17
C PRO A 151 10.72 -18.00 0.87
N THR A 152 11.72 -18.49 0.12
CA THR A 152 12.13 -17.93 -1.17
C THR A 152 12.37 -19.09 -2.13
N VAL A 153 11.83 -18.97 -3.35
CA VAL A 153 12.08 -19.90 -4.45
C VAL A 153 12.58 -19.08 -5.64
N ASP A 154 13.80 -19.38 -6.07
CA ASP A 154 14.43 -18.78 -7.23
C ASP A 154 14.50 -19.82 -8.35
N TYR A 155 14.11 -19.42 -9.56
CA TYR A 155 14.15 -20.27 -10.74
C TYR A 155 14.68 -19.49 -11.93
N GLN A 156 15.44 -20.13 -12.80
CA GLN A 156 15.91 -19.51 -14.04
C GLN A 156 15.92 -20.52 -15.17
N THR A 157 15.48 -20.12 -16.37
CA THR A 157 15.65 -20.96 -17.56
C THR A 157 17.10 -20.99 -18.03
N ASN A 158 17.52 -22.12 -18.60
CA ASN A 158 18.89 -22.32 -19.06
C ASN A 158 19.32 -21.33 -20.15
N ASP A 159 18.39 -20.87 -20.97
CA ASP A 159 18.59 -19.95 -22.08
C ASP A 159 18.53 -18.47 -21.68
N TYR A 160 18.24 -18.14 -20.41
CA TYR A 160 18.01 -16.76 -19.95
C TYR A 160 19.17 -15.80 -20.26
N ALA A 161 20.42 -16.28 -20.20
CA ALA A 161 21.60 -15.46 -20.47
C ALA A 161 21.78 -15.10 -21.96
N THR A 162 21.29 -15.94 -22.87
CA THR A 162 21.49 -15.83 -24.31
C THR A 162 20.23 -15.44 -25.08
N ALA A 163 19.07 -15.47 -24.43
CA ALA A 163 17.80 -15.14 -25.05
C ALA A 163 17.75 -13.66 -25.49
N SER A 164 17.32 -13.44 -26.74
CA SER A 164 17.09 -12.09 -27.29
C SER A 164 15.94 -11.37 -26.57
N ARG A 165 15.04 -12.14 -25.96
CA ARG A 165 13.87 -11.68 -25.22
C ARG A 165 13.77 -12.43 -23.90
N LYS A 166 13.87 -11.70 -22.80
CA LYS A 166 13.92 -12.28 -21.45
C LYS A 166 13.07 -11.48 -20.47
N LEU A 167 12.59 -12.15 -19.43
CA LEU A 167 11.76 -11.56 -18.39
C LEU A 167 12.27 -11.89 -16.98
N SER A 168 12.57 -10.85 -16.21
CA SER A 168 12.84 -10.95 -14.78
C SER A 168 11.55 -10.71 -14.00
N VAL A 169 11.12 -11.68 -13.21
CA VAL A 169 9.93 -11.60 -12.36
C VAL A 169 10.35 -11.61 -10.90
N ARG A 170 9.97 -10.58 -10.17
CA ARG A 170 10.08 -10.53 -8.71
C ARG A 170 8.69 -10.44 -8.10
N ALA A 171 8.28 -11.49 -7.40
CA ALA A 171 6.98 -11.57 -6.74
C ALA A 171 7.19 -11.71 -5.23
N SER A 172 6.50 -10.87 -4.46
CA SER A 172 6.61 -10.86 -3.00
C SER A 172 5.25 -10.72 -2.33
N VAL A 173 4.92 -11.63 -1.42
CA VAL A 173 3.76 -11.49 -0.53
C VAL A 173 4.23 -11.30 0.92
N GLY A 174 3.56 -10.44 1.69
CA GLY A 174 3.80 -10.33 3.13
C GLY A 174 3.36 -11.60 3.85
N PHE A 175 2.06 -11.90 3.77
CA PHE A 175 1.43 -13.09 4.35
C PHE A 175 0.57 -13.81 3.31
N GLY A 176 0.88 -15.05 2.98
CA GLY A 176 0.08 -15.89 2.07
C GLY A 176 0.92 -16.66 1.04
N GLU A 177 0.39 -16.83 -0.18
CA GLU A 177 1.01 -17.66 -1.23
C GLU A 177 1.45 -16.82 -2.43
N VAL A 178 2.63 -17.14 -2.96
CA VAL A 178 3.03 -16.75 -4.32
C VAL A 178 3.06 -18.01 -5.17
N LYS A 179 2.29 -18.03 -6.25
CA LYS A 179 2.19 -19.16 -7.17
C LYS A 179 2.48 -18.71 -8.60
N ILE A 180 3.52 -19.29 -9.20
CA ILE A 180 3.96 -18.98 -10.56
C ILE A 180 3.87 -20.23 -11.42
N VAL A 181 3.15 -20.13 -12.54
CA VAL A 181 2.82 -21.25 -13.45
C VAL A 181 3.11 -20.91 -14.92
N ARG A 182 3.16 -21.94 -15.77
CA ARG A 182 3.46 -21.91 -17.21
C ARG A 182 2.44 -22.74 -18.01
#